data_AF-A0A2N8TJ35-F1
#
_entry.id   AF-A0A2N8TJ35-F1
#
_cell.length_a   1.000
_cell.length_b   1.000
_cell.length_c   1.000
_cell.angle_alpha   90.00
_cell.angle_beta   90.00
_cell.angle_gamma   90.00
#
_symmetry.space_group_name_H-M   'P 1'
#
loop_
_entity.id
_entity.type
_entity.pdbx_description
1 polymer ?
#
loop_
_entity_poly.entity_id
_entity_poly.type
_entity_poly.pdbx_seq_one_letter_code
_entity_poly.pdbx_strand_id
1 'polypeptide(L)'
;MQGGGDDRGDDRPGPTQGTGTSPTTPGPSPTTSRPDTSPSPADGTIPAGYLGTWTTTIDNADGEHSRSLTLQQGEPGDTVLSLVADGPTKGGGTYHCVFEGRLSAKPGTDGALSIGPTTVKVGQPRSACTPGAATQVALLPDGTLQRVNTSSGERLTYRR
;
A
#
# COMPACT_ATOMS: atom_id res chain seq x y z
N MET A 1 17.93 66.94 -32.06
CA MET A 1 16.53 67.28 -31.76
C MET A 1 15.97 66.17 -30.87
N GLN A 2 15.50 66.28 -29.65
CA GLN A 2 15.16 67.29 -28.62
C GLN A 2 15.20 66.47 -27.29
N GLY A 3 15.37 66.98 -26.07
CA GLY A 3 15.38 68.32 -25.53
C GLY A 3 15.59 68.24 -23.99
N GLY A 4 15.96 69.38 -23.38
CA GLY A 4 15.77 69.62 -21.93
C GLY A 4 14.28 69.87 -21.64
N GLY A 5 13.79 70.09 -20.42
CA GLY A 5 14.34 70.32 -19.08
C GLY A 5 13.13 70.48 -18.14
N ASP A 6 13.36 71.05 -16.95
CA ASP A 6 12.39 71.80 -16.11
C ASP A 6 11.63 71.09 -14.95
N ASP A 7 12.02 71.51 -13.73
CA ASP A 7 11.22 72.13 -12.64
C ASP A 7 10.00 71.47 -11.92
N ARG A 8 9.96 71.83 -10.62
CA ARG A 8 8.84 71.84 -9.60
C ARG A 8 8.68 70.55 -8.78
N GLY A 9 8.86 70.54 -7.45
CA GLY A 9 8.01 71.20 -6.43
C GLY A 9 6.65 70.47 -6.41
N ASP A 10 6.26 69.68 -5.42
CA ASP A 10 6.00 70.07 -4.04
C ASP A 10 5.59 68.85 -3.17
N ASP A 11 5.45 69.11 -1.87
CA ASP A 11 4.57 68.45 -0.89
C ASP A 11 5.05 67.21 -0.11
N ARG A 12 5.47 67.52 1.13
CA ARG A 12 5.65 66.63 2.28
C ARG A 12 4.37 66.70 3.14
N PRO A 13 3.96 65.62 3.83
CA PRO A 13 4.30 65.48 5.27
C PRO A 13 4.61 64.01 5.63
N GLY A 14 5.78 63.65 6.17
CA GLY A 14 6.05 63.45 7.62
C GLY A 14 5.60 62.05 8.11
N PRO A 15 6.10 61.47 9.23
CA PRO A 15 7.31 61.67 10.05
C PRO A 15 8.16 60.35 10.17
N THR A 16 9.50 60.39 10.19
CA THR A 16 10.41 60.39 11.36
C THR A 16 10.75 59.02 11.99
N GLN A 17 12.08 58.78 12.09
CA GLN A 17 12.85 57.83 12.96
C GLN A 17 12.79 56.33 12.57
N GLY A 18 13.87 55.61 12.22
CA GLY A 18 15.25 55.58 12.76
C GLY A 18 15.22 54.91 14.13
N THR A 19 15.76 53.72 14.43
CA THR A 19 16.98 52.99 14.01
C THR A 19 16.87 51.56 14.57
N GLY A 20 17.42 50.54 13.89
CA GLY A 20 17.69 49.25 14.56
C GLY A 20 17.94 48.04 13.66
N THR A 21 19.22 47.63 13.59
CA THR A 21 19.73 46.24 13.52
C THR A 21 19.37 45.29 12.35
N SER A 22 20.42 45.01 11.55
CA SER A 22 20.86 43.74 10.91
C SER A 22 19.91 42.89 10.03
N PRO A 23 20.40 42.31 8.91
CA PRO A 23 19.57 41.55 7.98
C PRO A 23 19.40 40.11 8.47
N THR A 24 18.16 39.61 8.52
CA THR A 24 17.91 38.16 8.56
C THR A 24 16.71 37.85 7.68
N THR A 25 16.97 36.98 6.71
CA THR A 25 16.11 36.47 5.64
C THR A 25 14.68 36.11 6.08
N PRO A 26 13.65 36.36 5.25
CA PRO A 26 12.31 35.80 5.46
C PRO A 26 12.37 34.28 5.30
N GLY A 27 12.26 33.55 6.42
CA GLY A 27 12.03 32.11 6.39
C GLY A 27 10.61 31.81 5.88
N PRO A 28 10.41 30.87 4.94
CA PRO A 28 9.08 30.49 4.50
C PRO A 28 8.31 29.83 5.65
N SER A 29 7.05 30.23 5.80
CA SER A 29 6.07 29.67 6.73
C SER A 29 6.05 28.14 6.70
N PRO A 30 5.94 27.44 7.85
CA PRO A 30 5.59 26.03 7.83
C PRO A 30 4.12 25.91 7.43
N THR A 31 3.86 25.70 6.15
CA THR A 31 2.60 25.10 5.72
C THR A 31 2.62 23.69 6.30
N THR A 32 1.89 23.48 7.39
CA THR A 32 1.60 22.15 7.92
C THR A 32 1.06 21.30 6.77
N SER A 33 1.88 20.40 6.24
CA SER A 33 1.44 19.36 5.31
C SER A 33 0.36 18.57 6.03
N ARG A 34 -0.88 18.82 5.64
CA ARG A 34 -2.02 17.99 6.02
C ARG A 34 -1.67 16.55 5.63
N PRO A 35 -1.79 15.56 6.52
CA PRO A 35 -1.62 14.18 6.12
C PRO A 35 -2.58 13.88 4.96
N ASP A 36 -2.02 13.33 3.89
CA ASP A 36 -2.74 12.81 2.74
C ASP A 36 -3.98 12.08 3.23
N THR A 37 -5.13 12.51 2.72
CA THR A 37 -6.38 11.81 2.96
C THR A 37 -6.24 10.49 2.21
N SER A 38 -5.94 9.40 2.93
CA SER A 38 -5.99 8.05 2.36
C SER A 38 -7.30 7.93 1.59
N PRO A 39 -7.29 7.55 0.30
CA PRO A 39 -8.53 7.42 -0.44
C PRO A 39 -9.42 6.46 0.33
N SER A 40 -10.63 6.91 0.68
CA SER A 40 -11.68 5.97 1.09
C SER A 40 -11.72 4.86 0.05
N PRO A 41 -11.82 3.58 0.45
CA PRO A 41 -11.90 2.52 -0.52
C PRO A 41 -13.03 2.88 -1.48
N ALA A 42 -12.77 2.88 -2.78
CA ALA A 42 -13.85 2.86 -3.75
C ALA A 42 -14.80 1.71 -3.36
N ASP A 43 -16.11 1.90 -3.51
CA ASP A 43 -17.11 0.85 -3.27
C ASP A 43 -16.86 -0.32 -4.24
N GLY A 44 -15.93 -1.20 -3.86
CA GLY A 44 -15.54 -2.38 -4.62
C GLY A 44 -16.43 -3.57 -4.28
N THR A 45 -16.27 -4.65 -5.02
CA THR A 45 -17.14 -5.82 -4.87
C THR A 45 -16.76 -6.71 -3.69
N ILE A 46 -15.62 -6.47 -3.03
CA ILE A 46 -15.10 -7.34 -1.96
C ILE A 46 -15.82 -6.99 -0.64
N PRO A 47 -16.42 -7.97 0.08
CA PRO A 47 -17.08 -7.69 1.34
C PRO A 47 -16.09 -7.17 2.39
N ALA A 48 -16.51 -6.17 3.17
CA ALA A 48 -15.65 -5.46 4.12
C ALA A 48 -14.91 -6.38 5.11
N GLY A 49 -15.53 -7.50 5.52
CA GLY A 49 -14.92 -8.46 6.44
C GLY A 49 -13.62 -9.08 5.93
N TYR A 50 -13.40 -9.13 4.60
CA TYR A 50 -12.18 -9.65 4.00
C TYR A 50 -11.01 -8.67 4.04
N LEU A 51 -11.28 -7.35 4.06
CA LEU A 51 -10.27 -6.32 3.83
C LEU A 51 -9.28 -6.20 4.99
N GLY A 52 -8.01 -6.00 4.68
CA GLY A 52 -6.93 -5.86 5.66
C GLY A 52 -5.94 -7.01 5.59
N THR A 53 -5.11 -7.12 6.62
CA THR A 53 -4.01 -8.07 6.69
C THR A 53 -4.37 -9.28 7.54
N TRP A 54 -3.90 -10.44 7.09
CA TRP A 54 -4.17 -11.76 7.65
C TRP A 54 -2.87 -12.55 7.68
N THR A 55 -2.58 -13.22 8.79
CA THR A 55 -1.32 -13.93 9.02
C THR A 55 -1.55 -15.41 9.32
N THR A 56 -0.57 -16.23 8.94
CA THR A 56 -0.48 -17.64 9.36
C THR A 56 0.98 -18.08 9.36
N THR A 57 1.26 -19.18 10.06
CA THR A 57 2.56 -19.83 10.08
C THR A 57 2.42 -21.28 9.62
N ILE A 58 3.46 -21.76 8.94
CA ILE A 58 3.56 -23.14 8.45
C ILE A 58 4.90 -23.67 8.92
N ASP A 59 4.88 -24.68 9.78
CA ASP A 59 6.11 -25.31 10.28
C ASP A 59 6.48 -26.52 9.43
N ASN A 60 7.76 -26.67 9.13
CA ASN A 60 8.32 -27.89 8.56
C ASN A 60 9.75 -28.13 9.08
N ALA A 61 10.45 -29.12 8.49
CA ALA A 61 11.79 -29.50 8.90
C ALA A 61 12.85 -28.39 8.75
N ASP A 62 12.64 -27.44 7.83
CA ASP A 62 13.55 -26.31 7.61
C ASP A 62 13.29 -25.16 8.61
N GLY A 63 12.10 -25.11 9.23
CA GLY A 63 11.71 -24.18 10.28
C GLY A 63 10.30 -23.60 10.12
N GLU A 64 10.06 -22.46 10.74
CA GLU A 64 8.78 -21.72 10.64
C GLU A 64 8.74 -20.85 9.39
N HIS A 65 7.64 -20.93 8.64
CA HIS A 65 7.38 -20.12 7.45
C HIS A 65 6.18 -19.21 7.70
N SER A 66 6.38 -17.90 7.70
CA SER A 66 5.31 -16.94 7.89
C SER A 66 4.67 -16.55 6.55
N ARG A 67 3.37 -16.25 6.61
CA ARG A 67 2.60 -15.74 5.48
C ARG A 67 1.77 -14.55 5.95
N SER A 68 1.88 -13.41 5.27
CA SER A 68 1.06 -12.23 5.50
C SER A 68 0.29 -11.89 4.23
N LEU A 69 -1.01 -12.14 4.25
CA LEU A 69 -1.95 -11.91 3.16
C LEU A 69 -2.70 -10.60 3.42
N THR A 70 -2.62 -9.67 2.48
CA THR A 70 -3.39 -8.42 2.52
C THR A 70 -4.42 -8.43 1.41
N LEU A 71 -5.68 -8.15 1.76
CA LEU A 71 -6.79 -7.96 0.84
C LEU A 71 -7.21 -6.49 0.83
N GLN A 72 -7.34 -5.94 -0.37
CA GLN A 72 -7.83 -4.58 -0.60
C GLN A 72 -9.09 -4.62 -1.47
N GLN A 73 -9.79 -3.49 -1.55
CA GLN A 73 -10.95 -3.35 -2.44
C GLN A 73 -10.56 -3.49 -3.91
N GLY A 74 -11.51 -3.92 -4.73
CA GLY A 74 -11.37 -3.96 -6.19
C GLY A 74 -12.52 -4.67 -6.88
N GLU A 75 -12.47 -4.67 -8.20
CA GLU A 75 -13.39 -5.34 -9.13
C GLU A 75 -12.70 -6.53 -9.83
N PRO A 76 -13.45 -7.39 -10.54
CA PRO A 76 -12.84 -8.45 -11.34
C PRO A 76 -11.84 -7.89 -12.34
N GLY A 77 -10.62 -8.42 -12.33
CA GLY A 77 -9.48 -7.93 -13.10
C GLY A 77 -8.47 -7.15 -12.27
N ASP A 78 -8.87 -6.56 -11.14
CA ASP A 78 -7.97 -5.77 -10.28
C ASP A 78 -7.06 -6.64 -9.42
N THR A 79 -5.87 -6.13 -9.10
CA THR A 79 -5.00 -6.72 -8.08
C THR A 79 -5.57 -6.43 -6.70
N VAL A 80 -6.11 -7.46 -6.06
CA VAL A 80 -6.78 -7.33 -4.75
C VAL A 80 -6.04 -8.03 -3.63
N LEU A 81 -5.13 -8.94 -3.96
CA LEU A 81 -4.37 -9.74 -3.01
C LEU A 81 -2.89 -9.43 -3.13
N SER A 82 -2.25 -9.14 -2.00
CA SER A 82 -0.80 -9.20 -1.81
C SER A 82 -0.48 -10.28 -0.78
N LEU A 83 0.49 -11.14 -1.06
CA LEU A 83 0.94 -12.17 -0.13
C LEU A 83 2.45 -12.04 0.05
N VAL A 84 2.86 -11.70 1.27
CA VAL A 84 4.25 -11.79 1.70
C VAL A 84 4.48 -13.17 2.29
N ALA A 85 5.60 -13.79 1.91
CA ALA A 85 6.03 -15.05 2.43
C ALA A 85 7.50 -14.99 2.81
N ASP A 86 7.77 -15.32 4.06
CA ASP A 86 9.11 -15.36 4.61
C ASP A 86 9.36 -16.72 5.25
N GLY A 87 10.61 -17.15 5.25
CA GLY A 87 10.98 -18.37 5.93
C GLY A 87 12.39 -18.83 5.59
N PRO A 88 12.84 -19.93 6.20
CA PRO A 88 14.13 -20.51 5.93
C PRO A 88 14.19 -21.16 4.55
N THR A 89 15.38 -21.22 3.95
CA THR A 89 15.66 -22.00 2.74
C THR A 89 16.44 -23.27 3.09
N LYS A 90 16.14 -24.36 2.38
CA LYS A 90 16.92 -25.59 2.45
C LYS A 90 18.40 -25.32 2.14
N GLY A 91 19.28 -25.56 3.11
CA GLY A 91 20.73 -25.32 2.99
C GLY A 91 21.28 -24.13 3.79
N GLY A 92 20.45 -23.47 4.59
CA GLY A 92 20.86 -22.35 5.43
C GLY A 92 20.72 -21.02 4.69
N GLY A 93 19.81 -20.17 5.15
CA GLY A 93 19.42 -18.92 4.51
C GLY A 93 17.94 -18.63 4.74
N THR A 94 17.47 -17.51 4.19
CA THR A 94 16.06 -17.13 4.24
C THR A 94 15.58 -16.75 2.84
N TYR A 95 14.27 -16.87 2.63
CA TYR A 95 13.61 -16.30 1.47
C TYR A 95 12.65 -15.19 1.90
N HIS A 96 12.46 -14.23 1.00
CA HIS A 96 11.40 -13.23 1.03
C HIS A 96 10.72 -13.22 -0.35
N CYS A 97 9.42 -13.49 -0.39
CA CYS A 97 8.63 -13.47 -1.60
C CYS A 97 7.41 -12.58 -1.42
N VAL A 98 7.14 -11.70 -2.39
CA VAL A 98 5.90 -10.94 -2.48
C VAL A 98 5.17 -11.36 -3.73
N PHE A 99 3.93 -11.81 -3.56
CA PHE A 99 3.06 -12.24 -4.65
C PHE A 99 1.84 -11.33 -4.76
N GLU A 100 1.38 -11.11 -5.99
CA GLU A 100 0.16 -10.36 -6.28
C GLU A 100 -0.85 -11.24 -7.01
N GLY A 101 -2.11 -11.18 -6.59
CA GLY A 101 -3.23 -11.92 -7.17
C GLY A 101 -4.38 -11.00 -7.57
N ARG A 102 -5.00 -11.31 -8.72
CA ARG A 102 -6.15 -10.57 -9.24
C ARG A 102 -7.47 -11.23 -8.87
N LEU A 103 -8.51 -10.44 -8.64
CA LEU A 103 -9.87 -10.95 -8.49
C LEU A 103 -10.35 -11.46 -9.86
N SER A 104 -10.71 -12.73 -9.95
CA SER A 104 -11.12 -13.34 -11.23
C SER A 104 -12.59 -13.13 -11.56
N ALA A 105 -13.44 -13.01 -10.54
CA ALA A 105 -14.88 -12.87 -10.70
C ALA A 105 -15.47 -12.15 -9.49
N LYS A 106 -16.71 -11.63 -9.63
CA LYS A 106 -17.43 -11.09 -8.48
C LYS A 106 -17.59 -12.18 -7.41
N PRO A 107 -17.54 -11.83 -6.11
CA PRO A 107 -17.77 -12.81 -5.05
C PRO A 107 -19.10 -13.52 -5.22
N GLY A 108 -19.12 -14.82 -4.91
CA GLY A 108 -20.33 -15.63 -4.97
C GLY A 108 -21.36 -15.22 -3.91
N THR A 109 -22.51 -15.90 -3.88
CA THR A 109 -23.56 -15.72 -2.85
C THR A 109 -23.02 -15.83 -1.43
N ASP A 110 -22.00 -16.67 -1.25
CA ASP A 110 -21.39 -16.99 0.03
C ASP A 110 -20.26 -16.00 0.37
N GLY A 111 -20.04 -14.99 -0.49
CA GLY A 111 -19.01 -13.96 -0.36
C GLY A 111 -17.60 -14.44 -0.67
N ALA A 112 -17.40 -15.70 -1.05
CA ALA A 112 -16.07 -16.24 -1.35
C ALA A 112 -15.44 -15.55 -2.56
N LEU A 113 -14.15 -15.21 -2.43
CA LEU A 113 -13.36 -14.55 -3.47
C LEU A 113 -12.66 -15.60 -4.34
N SER A 114 -12.76 -15.43 -5.65
CA SER A 114 -11.98 -16.19 -6.63
C SER A 114 -10.75 -15.40 -7.02
N ILE A 115 -9.57 -15.83 -6.59
CA ILE A 115 -8.30 -15.19 -6.91
C ILE A 115 -7.59 -16.01 -7.98
N GLY A 116 -7.19 -15.33 -9.06
CA GLY A 116 -6.43 -15.96 -10.14
C GLY A 116 -5.03 -16.39 -9.69
N PRO A 117 -4.23 -17.01 -10.59
CA PRO A 117 -2.83 -17.31 -10.31
C PRO A 117 -2.06 -16.06 -9.87
N THR A 118 -1.16 -16.22 -8.90
CA THR A 118 -0.38 -15.09 -8.39
C THR A 118 0.94 -14.95 -9.13
N THR A 119 1.38 -13.71 -9.32
CA THR A 119 2.68 -13.41 -9.92
C THR A 119 3.68 -13.02 -8.84
N VAL A 120 4.98 -13.33 -9.06
CA VAL A 120 6.04 -12.93 -8.12
C VAL A 120 6.45 -11.49 -8.39
N LYS A 121 6.11 -10.59 -7.48
CA LYS A 121 6.49 -9.18 -7.52
C LYS A 121 7.90 -8.96 -7.00
N VAL A 122 8.23 -9.61 -5.89
CA VAL A 122 9.57 -9.60 -5.27
C VAL A 122 9.95 -11.03 -4.95
N GLY A 123 11.22 -11.38 -5.17
CA GLY A 123 11.75 -12.67 -4.75
C GLY A 123 13.23 -12.58 -4.42
N GLN A 124 13.58 -12.93 -3.19
CA GLN A 124 14.93 -12.87 -2.64
C GLN A 124 15.21 -14.18 -1.89
N PRO A 125 16.11 -15.05 -2.39
CA PRO A 125 16.66 -15.02 -3.74
C PRO A 125 15.56 -15.26 -4.79
N ARG A 126 15.77 -14.79 -6.02
CA ARG A 126 14.78 -14.91 -7.12
C ARG A 126 14.35 -16.36 -7.36
N SER A 127 15.28 -17.29 -7.22
CA SER A 127 15.07 -18.73 -7.41
C SER A 127 14.19 -19.39 -6.33
N ALA A 128 13.99 -18.75 -5.18
CA ALA A 128 13.16 -19.30 -4.10
C ALA A 128 11.65 -19.06 -4.29
N CYS A 129 11.25 -18.21 -5.23
CA CYS A 129 9.87 -17.77 -5.38
C CYS A 129 9.30 -18.17 -6.75
N THR A 130 8.21 -18.93 -6.73
CA THR A 130 7.47 -19.36 -7.93
C THR A 130 6.05 -18.79 -7.94
N PRO A 131 5.51 -18.42 -9.12
CA PRO A 131 4.09 -18.04 -9.23
C PRO A 131 3.16 -19.05 -8.56
N GLY A 132 2.16 -18.56 -7.83
CA GLY A 132 1.17 -19.40 -7.16
C GLY A 132 0.02 -19.77 -8.10
N ALA A 133 -0.61 -20.93 -7.85
CA ALA A 133 -1.84 -21.30 -8.53
C ALA A 133 -3.03 -20.44 -8.09
N ALA A 134 -4.15 -20.54 -8.81
CA ALA A 134 -5.39 -19.89 -8.42
C ALA A 134 -5.91 -20.41 -7.07
N THR A 135 -6.60 -19.55 -6.33
CA THR A 135 -7.12 -19.87 -5.00
C THR A 135 -8.53 -19.33 -4.80
N GLN A 136 -9.31 -20.05 -4.00
CA GLN A 136 -10.55 -19.53 -3.42
C GLN A 136 -10.27 -19.03 -2.00
N VAL A 137 -10.80 -17.87 -1.63
CA VAL A 137 -10.65 -17.28 -0.31
C VAL A 137 -12.03 -17.10 0.33
N ALA A 138 -12.26 -17.66 1.50
CA ALA A 138 -13.52 -17.56 2.23
C ALA A 138 -13.28 -17.06 3.65
N LEU A 139 -14.11 -16.12 4.10
CA LEU A 139 -14.20 -15.72 5.50
C LEU A 139 -15.12 -16.71 6.22
N LEU A 140 -14.59 -17.39 7.22
CA LEU A 140 -15.33 -18.38 7.99
C LEU A 140 -16.16 -17.71 9.09
N PRO A 141 -17.20 -18.39 9.62
CA PRO A 141 -18.05 -17.83 10.68
C PRO A 141 -17.31 -17.50 11.98
N ASP A 142 -16.15 -18.11 12.22
CA ASP A 142 -15.28 -17.85 13.38
C ASP A 142 -14.39 -16.60 13.20
N GLY A 143 -14.52 -15.90 12.06
CA GLY A 143 -13.76 -14.71 11.73
C GLY A 143 -12.37 -14.99 11.16
N THR A 144 -12.00 -16.25 10.92
CA THR A 144 -10.75 -16.62 10.23
C THR A 144 -10.93 -16.63 8.72
N LEU A 145 -9.82 -16.45 8.00
CA LEU A 145 -9.82 -16.50 6.53
C LEU A 145 -9.23 -17.83 6.07
N GLN A 146 -9.98 -18.61 5.31
CA GLN A 146 -9.51 -19.84 4.67
C GLN A 146 -9.14 -19.57 3.21
N ARG A 147 -7.92 -19.92 2.81
CA ARG A 147 -7.49 -19.95 1.41
C ARG A 147 -7.32 -21.38 0.95
N VAL A 148 -7.95 -21.73 -0.16
CA VAL A 148 -7.90 -23.05 -0.77
C VAL A 148 -7.26 -22.95 -2.15
N ASN A 149 -6.21 -23.72 -2.40
CA ASN A 149 -5.61 -23.84 -3.73
C ASN A 149 -6.55 -24.67 -4.63
N THR A 150 -6.99 -24.10 -5.74
CA THR A 150 -8.03 -24.75 -6.57
C THR A 150 -7.53 -25.94 -7.38
N SER A 151 -6.21 -26.06 -7.58
CA SER A 151 -5.63 -27.20 -8.30
C SER A 151 -5.22 -28.36 -7.40
N SER A 152 -4.79 -28.10 -6.16
CA SER A 152 -4.33 -29.13 -5.21
C SER A 152 -5.32 -29.44 -4.08
N GLY A 153 -6.25 -28.53 -3.79
CA GLY A 153 -7.13 -28.62 -2.63
C GLY A 153 -6.46 -28.28 -1.29
N GLU A 154 -5.17 -27.89 -1.30
CA GLU A 154 -4.45 -27.49 -0.08
C GLU A 154 -5.12 -26.28 0.57
N ARG A 155 -5.23 -26.31 1.91
CA ARG A 155 -5.93 -25.31 2.71
C ARG A 155 -4.97 -24.64 3.69
N LEU A 156 -5.07 -23.32 3.79
CA LEU A 156 -4.40 -22.52 4.82
C LEU A 156 -5.42 -21.62 5.49
N THR A 157 -5.37 -21.58 6.82
CA THR A 157 -6.22 -20.71 7.65
C THR A 157 -5.38 -19.55 8.18
N TYR A 158 -5.92 -18.33 8.06
CA TYR A 158 -5.29 -17.09 8.46
C TYR A 158 -6.10 -16.39 9.55
N ARG A 159 -5.40 -15.62 10.38
CA ARG A 159 -5.96 -14.80 11.44
C ARG A 159 -5.56 -13.34 11.25
N ARG A 160 -6.41 -12.43 11.68
CA ARG A 160 -6.14 -10.99 11.59
C ARG A 160 -5.19 -10.54 12.69
#